data_AF-A0A9E6EPK6-F1
#
_entry.id   AF-A0A9E6EPK6-F1
#
_cell.length_a   1.000
_cell.length_b   1.000
_cell.length_c   1.000
_cell.angle_alpha   90.00
_cell.angle_beta   90.00
_cell.angle_gamma   90.00
#
_symmetry.space_group_name_H-M   'P 1'
#
loop_
_entity.id
_entity.type
_entity.pdbx_description
1 polymer ?
#
loop_
_entity_poly.entity_id
_entity_poly.type
_entity_poly.pdbx_seq_one_letter_code
_entity_poly.pdbx_strand_id
1 'polypeptide(L)'
;MSEAIEMGFIADDRLAGFRLQRLEVFNWGTFDGRIWTLKLGGKNGLLTGDIGSGKSTLVDAVTTLLVPGQRIAYNKAAGADNRERTLRSYVLGYYKSERQESLGGGVKPVALRESNSYSVILGVFHNEGYDKTVTLAQIFWMKDAPQPARLYAVCERDLSIADDFSAFGTDISTLRKRLRGSGVELFETFPPYGAWFRRRFGIDNEQALDLFHQTVSLKSVGNLTDFVRSHMLEPFNVEPRIAALIHHFEDLNRAHEAVIKAKRQIEMLGPLVADCDNHHAMAQRAEELRVSRDCLRSWFASLKLELLEKRHALLDDELTRHHMVIERLDGERRTLQGRDRELRRTIAENGGDRIESIAEEIRQHQQELERRNQKAIRYGKLASQLGEHPAASAEEFYQQRAGHSAMFEATADAEVRVQNDLNEAGVLFTRGRQEHEQLTIEIRSLKARMSNIDEKQIAMRRSLCKALNLPEVEMPFAGELLQVQEGEQLWEGAIERVLRNFGLSLLVPDHHYPKVAEWVERTNLKGRLVYFRVRPLSRSEQLPDHPASLARKLAIKGDSPWFDWLEREVAHRFDLVCCTTQEEFRREKK
;
A
#
# COMPACT_ATOMS: atom_id res chain seq x y z
N MET A 1 -66.83 -27.33 47.89
CA MET A 1 -67.32 -27.12 49.26
C MET A 1 -68.65 -27.83 49.37
N SER A 2 -68.70 -28.85 50.20
CA SER A 2 -69.84 -29.72 50.44
C SER A 2 -70.92 -28.98 51.22
N GLU A 3 -72.04 -28.65 50.57
CA GLU A 3 -73.24 -28.18 51.25
C GLU A 3 -73.90 -29.38 51.96
N ALA A 4 -73.94 -29.31 53.28
CA ALA A 4 -74.70 -30.22 54.11
C ALA A 4 -76.19 -29.86 54.01
N ILE A 5 -76.97 -30.79 53.46
CA ILE A 5 -78.43 -30.72 53.41
C ILE A 5 -78.94 -31.13 54.79
N GLU A 6 -79.36 -30.16 55.62
CA GLU A 6 -80.12 -30.42 56.84
C GLU A 6 -81.57 -30.79 56.46
N MET A 7 -81.91 -32.07 56.61
CA MET A 7 -83.27 -32.59 56.48
C MET A 7 -84.08 -32.27 57.74
N GLY A 8 -84.72 -31.09 57.77
CA GLY A 8 -85.73 -30.74 58.76
C GLY A 8 -87.12 -31.23 58.35
N PHE A 9 -87.71 -32.10 59.15
CA PHE A 9 -89.10 -32.54 58.99
C PHE A 9 -90.05 -31.34 59.18
N ILE A 10 -90.60 -30.80 58.09
CA ILE A 10 -91.55 -29.69 58.12
C ILE A 10 -92.94 -30.21 58.53
N ALA A 11 -93.43 -29.76 59.67
CA ALA A 11 -94.86 -29.77 59.98
C ALA A 11 -95.57 -28.75 59.07
N ASP A 12 -96.55 -29.22 58.29
CA ASP A 12 -97.45 -28.46 57.39
C ASP A 12 -96.87 -27.13 56.81
N ASP A 13 -96.12 -27.24 55.72
CA ASP A 13 -95.45 -26.12 54.99
C ASP A 13 -96.44 -25.06 54.43
N ARG A 14 -97.74 -25.27 54.63
CA ARG A 14 -98.80 -24.29 54.35
C ARG A 14 -98.62 -22.99 55.12
N LEU A 15 -97.94 -23.02 56.27
CA LEU A 15 -97.47 -21.95 57.17
C LEU A 15 -96.31 -21.05 56.68
N ALA A 16 -95.47 -21.55 55.77
CA ALA A 16 -94.14 -20.97 55.55
C ALA A 16 -94.16 -19.59 54.85
N GLY A 17 -93.21 -18.73 55.23
CA GLY A 17 -93.04 -17.36 54.72
C GLY A 17 -93.49 -16.28 55.72
N PHE A 18 -93.03 -15.04 55.54
CA PHE A 18 -93.44 -13.92 56.39
C PHE A 18 -94.89 -13.50 56.10
N ARG A 19 -95.76 -13.61 57.10
CA ARG A 19 -97.21 -13.34 56.97
C ARG A 19 -97.66 -12.30 57.96
N LEU A 20 -98.54 -11.39 57.53
CA LEU A 20 -99.09 -10.34 58.38
C LEU A 20 -99.95 -10.96 59.50
N GLN A 21 -99.44 -10.96 60.72
CA GLN A 21 -100.12 -11.44 61.92
C GLN A 21 -101.05 -10.38 62.48
N ARG A 22 -100.56 -9.15 62.58
CA ARG A 22 -101.24 -8.03 63.23
C ARG A 22 -100.97 -6.74 62.49
N LEU A 23 -102.03 -5.98 62.22
CA LEU A 23 -101.97 -4.61 61.73
C LEU A 23 -102.55 -3.69 62.79
N GLU A 24 -101.78 -2.71 63.23
CA GLU A 24 -102.23 -1.66 64.14
C GLU A 24 -102.17 -0.32 63.41
N VAL A 25 -103.24 0.46 63.57
CA VAL A 25 -103.29 1.83 63.04
C VAL A 25 -103.75 2.79 64.12
N PHE A 26 -103.06 3.93 64.20
CA PHE A 26 -103.41 5.04 65.07
C PHE A 26 -103.47 6.32 64.24
N ASN A 27 -104.56 7.06 64.38
CA ASN A 27 -104.78 8.33 63.68
C ASN A 27 -104.59 8.22 62.15
N TRP A 28 -105.20 7.21 61.51
CA TRP A 28 -105.04 6.95 60.07
C TRP A 28 -106.39 6.98 59.33
N GLY A 29 -106.52 7.89 58.36
CA GLY A 29 -107.78 8.13 57.66
C GLY A 29 -108.91 8.45 58.64
N THR A 30 -110.01 7.70 58.56
CA THR A 30 -111.18 7.83 59.46
C THR A 30 -110.97 7.20 60.85
N PHE A 31 -109.88 6.47 61.08
CA PHE A 31 -109.59 5.82 62.36
C PHE A 31 -108.90 6.79 63.32
N ASP A 32 -109.64 7.35 64.29
CA ASP A 32 -109.19 8.43 65.16
C ASP A 32 -109.24 8.11 66.65
N GLY A 33 -108.37 8.76 67.45
CA GLY A 33 -108.45 8.83 68.92
C GLY A 33 -108.15 7.55 69.71
N ARG A 34 -108.03 6.40 69.05
CA ARG A 34 -107.68 5.11 69.67
C ARG A 34 -106.83 4.24 68.74
N ILE A 35 -106.16 3.25 69.31
CA ILE A 35 -105.40 2.25 68.55
C ILE A 35 -106.39 1.20 68.02
N TRP A 36 -106.39 1.00 66.72
CA TRP A 36 -107.22 0.00 66.06
C TRP A 36 -106.35 -1.18 65.64
N THR A 37 -106.63 -2.35 66.19
CA THR A 37 -105.84 -3.57 65.96
C THR A 37 -106.65 -4.58 65.14
N LEU A 38 -106.12 -4.96 63.98
CA LEU A 38 -106.61 -6.05 63.14
C LEU A 38 -105.71 -7.27 63.33
N LYS A 39 -106.23 -8.32 63.97
CA LYS A 39 -105.53 -9.60 64.16
C LYS A 39 -105.89 -10.54 62.99
N LEU A 40 -104.95 -10.72 62.06
CA LEU A 40 -105.11 -11.59 60.88
C LEU A 40 -104.61 -13.01 61.12
N GLY A 41 -103.73 -13.21 62.11
CA GLY A 41 -103.24 -14.54 62.50
C GLY A 41 -102.45 -15.24 61.40
N GLY A 42 -101.88 -14.50 60.44
CA GLY A 42 -101.16 -15.06 59.29
C GLY A 42 -102.04 -15.80 58.27
N LYS A 43 -103.37 -15.69 58.39
CA LYS A 43 -104.37 -16.34 57.52
C LYS A 43 -105.09 -15.31 56.64
N ASN A 44 -105.94 -15.81 55.73
CA ASN A 44 -106.78 -14.96 54.90
C ASN A 44 -107.77 -14.16 55.77
N GLY A 45 -107.76 -12.83 55.62
CA GLY A 45 -108.70 -11.92 56.29
C GLY A 45 -109.71 -11.33 55.31
N LEU A 46 -110.99 -11.35 55.66
CA LEU A 46 -112.05 -10.69 54.92
C LEU A 46 -112.51 -9.43 55.67
N LEU A 47 -112.33 -8.26 55.07
CA LEU A 47 -112.81 -6.98 55.61
C LEU A 47 -114.19 -6.66 55.02
N THR A 48 -115.24 -6.70 55.83
CA THR A 48 -116.63 -6.40 55.43
C THR A 48 -117.17 -5.14 56.13
N GLY A 49 -118.19 -4.52 55.55
CA GLY A 49 -118.85 -3.31 56.09
C GLY A 49 -119.35 -2.39 54.98
N ASP A 50 -120.11 -1.36 55.33
CA ASP A 50 -120.73 -0.42 54.38
C ASP A 50 -119.71 0.48 53.65
N ILE A 51 -120.11 1.06 52.52
CA ILE A 51 -119.28 2.02 51.78
C ILE A 51 -118.95 3.20 52.73
N GLY A 52 -117.67 3.56 52.81
CA GLY A 52 -117.19 4.60 53.74
C GLY A 52 -116.77 4.10 55.13
N SER A 53 -116.91 2.81 55.44
CA SER A 53 -116.54 2.24 56.76
C SER A 53 -115.02 2.14 57.04
N GLY A 54 -114.16 2.61 56.13
CA GLY A 54 -112.70 2.59 56.31
C GLY A 54 -111.98 1.30 55.85
N LYS A 55 -112.65 0.36 55.17
CA LYS A 55 -112.02 -0.87 54.64
C LYS A 55 -110.79 -0.59 53.76
N SER A 56 -110.96 0.22 52.71
CA SER A 56 -109.87 0.59 51.80
C SER A 56 -108.78 1.39 52.51
N THR A 57 -109.12 2.09 53.61
CA THR A 57 -108.15 2.82 54.44
C THR A 57 -107.19 1.87 55.17
N LEU A 58 -107.65 0.69 55.61
CA LEU A 58 -106.78 -0.33 56.18
C LEU A 58 -105.90 -1.02 55.13
N VAL A 59 -106.44 -1.29 53.93
CA VAL A 59 -105.66 -1.84 52.81
C VAL A 59 -104.58 -0.86 52.35
N ASP A 60 -104.92 0.42 52.27
CA ASP A 60 -103.97 1.49 51.99
C ASP A 60 -102.89 1.60 53.07
N ALA A 61 -103.21 1.27 54.34
CA ALA A 61 -102.21 1.26 55.41
C ALA A 61 -101.14 0.18 55.17
N VAL A 62 -101.55 -1.03 54.77
CA VAL A 62 -100.61 -2.12 54.39
C VAL A 62 -99.79 -1.74 53.16
N THR A 63 -100.44 -1.14 52.15
CA THR A 63 -99.75 -0.64 50.95
C THR A 63 -98.71 0.43 51.30
N THR A 64 -99.05 1.35 52.20
CA THR A 64 -98.15 2.40 52.68
C THR A 64 -96.92 1.81 53.37
N LEU A 65 -97.13 0.73 54.12
CA LEU A 65 -96.08 0.06 54.86
C LEU A 65 -95.06 -0.65 53.94
N LEU A 66 -95.49 -1.20 52.80
CA LEU A 66 -94.67 -2.05 51.93
C LEU A 66 -94.18 -1.41 50.62
N VAL A 67 -94.80 -0.32 50.15
CA VAL A 67 -94.53 0.25 48.81
C VAL A 67 -93.87 1.65 48.93
N PRO A 68 -92.91 2.01 48.06
CA PRO A 68 -92.33 3.35 48.06
C PRO A 68 -93.40 4.44 47.86
N GLY A 69 -93.44 5.45 48.73
CA GLY A 69 -94.52 6.43 48.75
C GLY A 69 -94.67 7.33 47.51
N GLN A 70 -93.73 7.32 46.55
CA GLN A 70 -93.87 7.99 45.25
C GLN A 70 -94.74 7.19 44.26
N ARG A 71 -94.82 5.86 44.44
CA ARG A 71 -95.54 4.94 43.55
C ARG A 71 -96.98 4.66 44.05
N ILE A 72 -97.29 5.04 45.29
CA ILE A 72 -98.60 4.75 45.90
C ILE A 72 -99.69 5.70 45.36
N ALA A 73 -100.71 5.10 44.76
CA ALA A 73 -102.02 5.72 44.54
C ALA A 73 -103.00 5.22 45.61
N TYR A 74 -103.46 6.12 46.49
CA TYR A 74 -104.37 5.80 47.60
C TYR A 74 -105.83 5.66 47.14
N ASN A 75 -106.64 4.90 47.88
CA ASN A 75 -108.06 4.64 47.64
C ASN A 75 -108.39 3.93 46.31
N LYS A 76 -107.38 3.36 45.66
CA LYS A 76 -107.53 2.69 44.35
C LYS A 76 -108.37 1.41 44.44
N ALA A 77 -108.35 0.73 45.59
CA ALA A 77 -109.20 -0.43 45.87
C ALA A 77 -110.71 -0.08 45.90
N ALA A 78 -111.08 1.19 46.12
CA ALA A 78 -112.47 1.65 46.04
C ALA A 78 -112.86 2.19 44.65
N GLY A 79 -111.95 2.16 43.67
CA GLY A 79 -112.20 2.57 42.30
C GLY A 79 -112.06 4.07 42.01
N ALA A 80 -111.43 4.84 42.89
CA ALA A 80 -111.19 6.29 42.74
C ALA A 80 -110.09 6.62 41.70
N ASP A 81 -110.24 7.76 41.01
CA ASP A 81 -109.22 8.31 40.11
C ASP A 81 -108.04 8.92 40.87
N ASN A 82 -106.88 9.00 40.19
CA ASN A 82 -105.51 9.26 40.71
C ASN A 82 -105.28 10.57 41.52
N ARG A 83 -106.31 11.31 41.94
CA ARG A 83 -106.18 12.62 42.61
C ARG A 83 -107.09 12.86 43.82
N GLU A 84 -107.93 11.91 44.22
CA GLU A 84 -108.91 12.16 45.30
C GLU A 84 -108.31 12.20 46.72
N ARG A 85 -107.28 11.38 47.00
CA ARG A 85 -106.68 11.27 48.35
C ARG A 85 -105.16 11.27 48.28
N THR A 86 -104.54 11.93 49.25
CA THR A 86 -103.08 12.04 49.40
C THR A 86 -102.66 11.51 50.76
N LEU A 87 -101.39 11.21 50.97
CA LEU A 87 -100.91 10.83 52.32
C LEU A 87 -101.33 11.86 53.40
N ARG A 88 -101.33 13.16 53.06
CA ARG A 88 -101.79 14.23 53.95
C ARG A 88 -103.25 14.06 54.36
N SER A 89 -104.14 13.65 53.45
CA SER A 89 -105.55 13.43 53.78
C SER A 89 -105.76 12.24 54.72
N TYR A 90 -104.90 11.22 54.66
CA TYR A 90 -104.94 10.10 55.61
C TYR A 90 -104.42 10.52 56.99
N VAL A 91 -103.31 11.24 57.07
CA VAL A 91 -102.73 11.71 58.34
C VAL A 91 -103.68 12.67 59.08
N LEU A 92 -104.21 13.67 58.38
CA LEU A 92 -105.14 14.66 58.97
C LEU A 92 -106.60 14.15 59.10
N GLY A 93 -106.91 13.00 58.49
CA GLY A 93 -108.23 12.38 58.55
C GLY A 93 -109.32 13.21 57.87
N TYR A 94 -109.13 13.58 56.60
CA TYR A 94 -110.16 14.31 55.85
C TYR A 94 -111.36 13.39 55.57
N TYR A 95 -112.53 13.73 56.11
CA TYR A 95 -113.74 12.91 56.00
C TYR A 95 -114.91 13.60 55.29
N LYS A 96 -114.93 14.94 55.27
CA LYS A 96 -115.97 15.76 54.62
C LYS A 96 -115.31 16.94 53.92
N SER A 97 -115.91 17.39 52.82
CA SER A 97 -115.58 18.66 52.19
C SER A 97 -116.68 19.69 52.49
N GLU A 98 -116.29 20.88 52.90
CA GLU A 98 -117.22 21.97 53.21
C GLU A 98 -116.93 23.17 52.29
N ARG A 99 -117.99 23.78 51.76
CA ARG A 99 -117.90 25.00 50.95
C ARG A 99 -118.10 26.20 51.89
N GLN A 100 -117.11 27.07 52.00
CA GLN A 100 -117.30 28.37 52.66
C GLN A 100 -118.08 29.32 51.74
N GLU A 101 -119.13 29.95 52.27
CA GLU A 101 -119.95 30.95 51.56
C GLU A 101 -119.35 32.38 51.60
N SER A 102 -118.16 32.58 52.15
CA SER A 102 -117.45 33.88 52.13
C SER A 102 -116.50 33.99 50.93
N LEU A 103 -116.40 35.21 50.36
CA LEU A 103 -115.85 35.52 49.04
C LEU A 103 -114.58 34.74 48.66
N GLY A 104 -114.75 33.83 47.69
CA GLY A 104 -113.69 32.99 47.11
C GLY A 104 -114.03 31.50 47.23
N GLY A 105 -114.99 31.02 46.42
CA GLY A 105 -115.59 29.68 46.47
C GLY A 105 -114.62 28.52 46.23
N GLY A 106 -113.77 28.23 47.22
CA GLY A 106 -112.93 27.05 47.29
C GLY A 106 -113.54 26.00 48.22
N VAL A 107 -113.53 24.74 47.79
CA VAL A 107 -113.88 23.59 48.63
C VAL A 107 -112.72 23.32 49.59
N LYS A 108 -112.90 23.50 50.90
CA LYS A 108 -111.89 23.11 51.90
C LYS A 108 -112.24 21.77 52.54
N PRO A 109 -111.29 20.85 52.68
CA PRO A 109 -111.50 19.60 53.41
C PRO A 109 -111.57 19.88 54.92
N VAL A 110 -112.51 19.25 55.61
CA VAL A 110 -112.63 19.24 57.07
C VAL A 110 -111.79 18.08 57.61
N ALA A 111 -110.84 18.40 58.50
CA ALA A 111 -109.92 17.44 59.12
C ALA A 111 -110.46 16.94 60.46
N LEU A 112 -110.30 15.65 60.74
CA LEU A 112 -110.53 15.08 62.07
C LEU A 112 -109.44 15.49 63.07
N ARG A 113 -108.25 15.86 62.58
CA ARG A 113 -107.07 16.09 63.42
C ARG A 113 -106.40 17.43 63.10
N GLU A 114 -105.85 18.04 64.14
CA GLU A 114 -105.01 19.22 64.02
C GLU A 114 -103.59 18.88 63.56
N SER A 115 -102.83 19.91 63.14
CA SER A 115 -101.46 19.72 62.63
C SER A 115 -100.46 19.24 63.70
N ASN A 116 -100.80 19.28 64.98
CA ASN A 116 -99.94 18.77 66.06
C ASN A 116 -100.14 17.26 66.35
N SER A 117 -100.95 16.56 65.54
CA SER A 117 -101.16 15.12 65.66
C SER A 117 -100.10 14.30 64.94
N TYR A 118 -99.90 13.06 65.41
CA TYR A 118 -99.10 12.05 64.73
C TYR A 118 -99.96 10.83 64.39
N SER A 119 -99.58 10.13 63.33
CA SER A 119 -100.19 8.87 62.88
C SER A 119 -99.15 7.76 62.90
N VAL A 120 -99.56 6.55 63.26
CA VAL A 120 -98.69 5.36 63.25
C VAL A 120 -99.39 4.22 62.54
N ILE A 121 -98.68 3.58 61.62
CA ILE A 121 -99.06 2.31 61.02
C ILE A 121 -98.02 1.29 61.44
N LEU A 122 -98.45 0.15 61.96
CA LEU A 122 -97.57 -0.93 62.39
C LEU A 122 -98.09 -2.26 61.87
N GLY A 123 -97.23 -3.03 61.23
CA GLY A 123 -97.51 -4.38 60.73
C GLY A 123 -96.51 -5.37 61.32
N VAL A 124 -97.01 -6.37 62.04
CA VAL A 124 -96.23 -7.49 62.58
C VAL A 124 -96.33 -8.64 61.61
N PHE A 125 -95.20 -9.09 61.08
CA PHE A 125 -95.09 -10.24 60.18
C PHE A 125 -94.39 -11.38 60.91
N HIS A 126 -94.96 -12.58 60.86
CA HIS A 126 -94.36 -13.76 61.47
C HIS A 126 -94.22 -14.87 60.43
N ASN A 127 -93.12 -15.58 60.50
CA ASN A 127 -92.83 -16.76 59.70
C ASN A 127 -92.79 -17.97 60.62
N GLU A 128 -93.85 -18.78 60.60
CA GLU A 128 -93.98 -19.97 61.46
C GLU A 128 -92.91 -21.03 61.16
N GLY A 129 -92.45 -21.13 59.90
CA GLY A 129 -91.46 -22.12 59.51
C GLY A 129 -90.05 -21.88 60.05
N TYR A 130 -89.70 -20.61 60.32
CA TYR A 130 -88.39 -20.24 60.87
C TYR A 130 -88.47 -19.61 62.27
N ASP A 131 -89.67 -19.55 62.87
CA ASP A 131 -89.98 -18.85 64.12
C ASP A 131 -89.39 -17.43 64.20
N LYS A 132 -89.55 -16.66 63.10
CA LYS A 132 -89.04 -15.29 62.99
C LYS A 132 -90.16 -14.29 62.93
N THR A 133 -90.10 -13.27 63.79
CA THR A 133 -91.04 -12.15 63.80
C THR A 133 -90.33 -10.87 63.35
N VAL A 134 -90.93 -10.16 62.41
CA VAL A 134 -90.45 -8.87 61.91
C VAL A 134 -91.58 -7.86 62.02
N THR A 135 -91.33 -6.76 62.73
CA THR A 135 -92.27 -5.64 62.81
C THR A 135 -91.79 -4.49 61.94
N LEU A 136 -92.70 -3.98 61.13
CA LEU A 136 -92.52 -2.82 60.29
C LEU A 136 -93.47 -1.72 60.78
N ALA A 137 -92.96 -0.51 60.97
CA ALA A 137 -93.77 0.62 61.41
C ALA A 137 -93.40 1.90 60.65
N GLN A 138 -94.41 2.73 60.40
CA GLN A 138 -94.25 4.06 59.81
C GLN A 138 -94.98 5.09 60.67
N ILE A 139 -94.23 6.13 61.05
CA ILE A 139 -94.74 7.25 61.85
C ILE A 139 -94.82 8.47 60.95
N PHE A 140 -95.95 9.18 61.02
CA PHE A 140 -96.22 10.39 60.26
C PHE A 140 -96.57 11.55 61.20
N TRP A 141 -96.07 12.73 60.88
CA TRP A 141 -96.43 13.96 61.60
C TRP A 141 -96.30 15.16 60.66
N MET A 142 -96.95 16.26 61.01
CA MET A 142 -96.82 17.49 60.24
C MET A 142 -95.61 18.30 60.70
N LYS A 143 -94.86 18.79 59.72
CA LYS A 143 -93.94 19.94 59.88
C LYS A 143 -94.53 21.10 59.08
N ASP A 144 -93.90 22.27 59.08
CA ASP A 144 -94.28 23.45 58.26
C ASP A 144 -94.16 23.23 56.72
N ALA A 145 -94.21 21.98 56.27
CA ALA A 145 -94.10 21.54 54.89
C ALA A 145 -95.44 21.03 54.33
N PRO A 146 -95.64 21.05 53.00
CA PRO A 146 -96.89 20.61 52.38
C PRO A 146 -97.18 19.11 52.55
N GLN A 147 -96.16 18.27 52.71
CA GLN A 147 -96.30 16.83 52.97
C GLN A 147 -95.91 16.46 54.41
N PRO A 148 -96.58 15.46 55.03
CA PRO A 148 -96.20 14.97 56.36
C PRO A 148 -94.80 14.35 56.33
N ALA A 149 -94.02 14.64 57.36
CA ALA A 149 -92.74 13.99 57.59
C ALA A 149 -92.95 12.51 57.95
N ARG A 150 -91.96 11.68 57.63
CA ARG A 150 -92.01 10.22 57.80
C ARG A 150 -90.82 9.75 58.60
N LEU A 151 -91.05 8.72 59.41
CA LEU A 151 -89.99 7.96 60.06
C LEU A 151 -90.34 6.48 59.92
N TYR A 152 -89.39 5.70 59.42
CA TYR A 152 -89.53 4.27 59.26
C TYR A 152 -88.84 3.58 60.43
N ALA A 153 -89.52 2.62 61.06
CA ALA A 153 -89.02 1.88 62.20
C ALA A 153 -89.19 0.38 61.95
N VAL A 154 -88.13 -0.40 62.15
CA VAL A 154 -88.14 -1.85 61.93
C VAL A 154 -87.42 -2.60 63.04
N CYS A 155 -87.89 -3.80 63.36
CA CYS A 155 -87.28 -4.65 64.36
C CYS A 155 -87.59 -6.12 64.10
N GLU A 156 -86.71 -7.03 64.55
CA GLU A 156 -86.89 -8.49 64.47
C GLU A 156 -87.57 -9.04 65.76
N ARG A 157 -88.56 -8.29 66.28
CA ARG A 157 -89.41 -8.67 67.43
C ARG A 157 -90.81 -8.09 67.27
N ASP A 158 -91.76 -8.58 68.05
CA ASP A 158 -93.11 -8.01 68.13
C ASP A 158 -93.07 -6.63 68.82
N LEU A 159 -93.68 -5.61 68.20
CA LEU A 159 -93.87 -4.26 68.77
C LEU A 159 -95.36 -3.89 68.74
N SER A 160 -95.81 -3.05 69.66
CA SER A 160 -97.17 -2.50 69.66
C SER A 160 -97.18 -0.98 69.70
N ILE A 161 -98.17 -0.36 69.05
CA ILE A 161 -98.39 1.08 69.14
C ILE A 161 -98.64 1.51 70.60
N ALA A 162 -99.30 0.67 71.40
CA ALA A 162 -99.63 0.98 72.79
C ALA A 162 -98.38 1.04 73.68
N ASP A 163 -97.42 0.16 73.47
CA ASP A 163 -96.24 0.03 74.34
C ASP A 163 -95.04 0.85 73.82
N ASP A 164 -94.80 0.82 72.51
CA ASP A 164 -93.57 1.35 71.91
C ASP A 164 -93.75 2.75 71.27
N PHE A 165 -94.97 3.08 70.83
CA PHE A 165 -95.27 4.32 70.09
C PHE A 165 -96.27 5.24 70.81
N SER A 166 -96.49 5.02 72.11
CA SER A 166 -97.31 5.87 72.97
C SER A 166 -96.47 6.62 74.03
N ALA A 167 -97.06 7.62 74.68
CA ALA A 167 -96.49 8.32 75.84
C ALA A 167 -95.06 8.89 75.64
N PHE A 168 -94.78 9.51 74.49
CA PHE A 168 -93.50 10.19 74.20
C PHE A 168 -93.58 11.73 74.20
N GLY A 169 -94.74 12.30 74.55
CA GLY A 169 -94.98 13.76 74.55
C GLY A 169 -95.25 14.30 73.14
N THR A 170 -94.95 15.59 72.91
CA THR A 170 -95.09 16.26 71.60
C THR A 170 -93.83 16.19 70.73
N ASP A 171 -92.69 15.76 71.28
CA ASP A 171 -91.41 15.75 70.57
C ASP A 171 -90.99 14.35 70.09
N ILE A 172 -90.87 14.22 68.77
CA ILE A 172 -90.49 13.00 68.06
C ILE A 172 -89.01 12.66 68.27
N SER A 173 -88.18 13.61 68.70
CA SER A 173 -86.78 13.34 69.06
C SER A 173 -86.67 12.36 70.25
N THR A 174 -87.61 12.47 71.20
CA THR A 174 -87.71 11.57 72.37
C THR A 174 -88.10 10.16 71.94
N LEU A 175 -89.06 10.04 71.03
CA LEU A 175 -89.47 8.76 70.43
C LEU A 175 -88.29 8.08 69.69
N ARG A 176 -87.54 8.84 68.88
CA ARG A 176 -86.36 8.33 68.17
C ARG A 176 -85.31 7.75 69.12
N LYS A 177 -85.04 8.43 70.24
CA LYS A 177 -84.08 7.96 71.25
C LYS A 177 -84.57 6.68 71.94
N ARG A 178 -85.85 6.63 72.33
CA ARG A 178 -86.46 5.45 72.99
C ARG A 178 -86.42 4.22 72.07
N LEU A 179 -86.84 4.37 70.81
CA LEU A 179 -86.86 3.28 69.85
C LEU A 179 -85.45 2.72 69.59
N ARG A 180 -84.45 3.58 69.38
CA ARG A 180 -83.04 3.14 69.23
C ARG A 180 -82.50 2.42 70.46
N GLY A 181 -82.81 2.92 71.66
CA GLY A 181 -82.42 2.26 72.92
C GLY A 181 -83.04 0.88 73.10
N SER A 182 -84.21 0.65 72.49
CA SER A 182 -84.92 -0.64 72.50
C SER A 182 -84.53 -1.57 71.33
N GLY A 183 -83.47 -1.26 70.60
CA GLY A 183 -82.97 -2.08 69.48
C GLY A 183 -83.78 -1.99 68.18
N VAL A 184 -84.59 -0.94 68.00
CA VAL A 184 -85.34 -0.69 66.76
C VAL A 184 -84.48 0.12 65.79
N GLU A 185 -84.35 -0.36 64.56
CA GLU A 185 -83.64 0.34 63.48
C GLU A 185 -84.55 1.41 62.87
N LEU A 186 -84.02 2.63 62.73
CA LEU A 186 -84.76 3.79 62.24
C LEU A 186 -84.18 4.29 60.92
N PHE A 187 -85.03 4.49 59.91
CA PHE A 187 -84.67 5.07 58.62
C PHE A 187 -85.48 6.34 58.33
N GLU A 188 -84.86 7.30 57.65
CA GLU A 188 -85.54 8.53 57.21
C GLU A 188 -86.08 8.43 55.77
N THR A 189 -85.60 7.47 54.99
CA THR A 189 -85.97 7.27 53.57
C THR A 189 -86.39 5.84 53.30
N PHE A 190 -87.27 5.64 52.31
CA PHE A 190 -87.79 4.33 51.95
C PHE A 190 -86.75 3.34 51.39
N PRO A 191 -85.79 3.70 50.50
CA PRO A 191 -84.86 2.71 49.92
C PRO A 191 -84.07 1.85 50.93
N PRO A 192 -83.44 2.40 51.99
CA PRO A 192 -82.76 1.58 53.00
C PRO A 192 -83.73 0.77 53.87
N TYR A 193 -84.91 1.33 54.20
CA TYR A 193 -85.99 0.59 54.87
C TYR A 193 -86.48 -0.60 54.03
N GLY A 194 -86.67 -0.37 52.73
CA GLY A 194 -87.08 -1.35 51.73
C GLY A 194 -86.08 -2.48 51.58
N ALA A 195 -84.80 -2.14 51.39
CA ALA A 195 -83.72 -3.12 51.32
C ALA A 195 -83.61 -3.95 52.62
N TRP A 196 -83.83 -3.31 53.77
CA TRP A 196 -83.79 -3.97 55.07
C TRP A 196 -84.83 -5.09 55.15
N PHE A 197 -86.12 -4.81 54.93
CA PHE A 197 -87.15 -5.84 55.07
C PHE A 197 -87.15 -6.84 53.90
N ARG A 198 -86.82 -6.40 52.67
CA ARG A 198 -86.73 -7.28 51.50
C ARG A 198 -85.72 -8.40 51.69
N ARG A 199 -84.55 -8.09 52.26
CA ARG A 199 -83.52 -9.09 52.57
C ARG A 199 -84.02 -10.13 53.57
N ARG A 200 -84.84 -9.74 54.56
CA ARG A 200 -85.41 -10.68 55.54
C ARG A 200 -86.55 -11.48 54.93
N PHE A 201 -87.38 -10.86 54.09
CA PHE A 201 -88.52 -11.51 53.47
C PHE A 201 -88.14 -12.40 52.27
N GLY A 202 -86.87 -12.39 51.84
CA GLY A 202 -86.40 -13.16 50.68
C GLY A 202 -86.84 -12.58 49.34
N ILE A 203 -86.96 -11.24 49.25
CA ILE A 203 -87.42 -10.54 48.05
C ILE A 203 -86.21 -9.96 47.29
N ASP A 204 -85.64 -10.75 46.38
CA ASP A 204 -84.42 -10.40 45.64
C ASP A 204 -84.63 -9.27 44.63
N ASN A 205 -85.77 -9.24 43.94
CA ASN A 205 -86.08 -8.22 42.92
C ASN A 205 -86.98 -7.10 43.46
N GLU A 206 -86.63 -5.83 43.19
CA GLU A 206 -87.44 -4.67 43.58
C GLU A 206 -88.80 -4.64 42.86
N GLN A 207 -88.83 -5.18 41.64
CA GLN A 207 -90.06 -5.30 40.84
C GLN A 207 -91.15 -6.11 41.56
N ALA A 208 -90.80 -6.99 42.51
CA ALA A 208 -91.78 -7.72 43.29
C ALA A 208 -92.69 -6.80 44.13
N LEU A 209 -92.18 -5.67 44.62
CA LEU A 209 -93.00 -4.68 45.34
C LEU A 209 -93.91 -3.90 44.40
N ASP A 210 -93.48 -3.67 43.15
CA ASP A 210 -94.33 -3.06 42.12
C ASP A 210 -95.47 -4.00 41.71
N LEU A 211 -95.17 -5.29 41.57
CA LEU A 211 -96.16 -6.34 41.34
C LEU A 211 -97.18 -6.40 42.48
N PHE A 212 -96.73 -6.29 43.74
CA PHE A 212 -97.62 -6.23 44.90
C PHE A 212 -98.56 -5.01 44.82
N HIS A 213 -98.02 -3.81 44.54
CA HIS A 213 -98.83 -2.59 44.39
C HIS A 213 -99.87 -2.70 43.27
N GLN A 214 -99.48 -3.26 42.13
CA GLN A 214 -100.39 -3.51 41.00
C GLN A 214 -101.47 -4.54 41.36
N THR A 215 -101.11 -5.60 42.09
CA THR A 215 -102.04 -6.65 42.52
C THR A 215 -103.12 -6.12 43.47
N VAL A 216 -102.74 -5.28 44.45
CA VAL A 216 -103.71 -4.63 45.35
C VAL A 216 -104.68 -3.71 44.58
N SER A 217 -104.26 -3.22 43.42
CA SER A 217 -104.97 -2.27 42.57
C SER A 217 -105.77 -2.91 41.42
N LEU A 218 -105.88 -4.24 41.35
CA LEU A 218 -106.46 -4.93 40.18
C LEU A 218 -107.92 -4.54 39.89
N LYS A 219 -108.11 -3.69 38.87
CA LYS A 219 -109.40 -3.48 38.19
C LYS A 219 -109.43 -4.13 36.79
N SER A 220 -108.27 -4.37 36.17
CA SER A 220 -108.03 -5.28 35.03
C SER A 220 -106.54 -5.26 34.63
N VAL A 221 -105.94 -6.41 34.32
CA VAL A 221 -104.61 -6.46 33.67
C VAL A 221 -104.83 -6.16 32.19
N GLY A 222 -104.27 -5.06 31.66
CA GLY A 222 -104.48 -4.66 30.26
C GLY A 222 -103.83 -5.61 29.24
N ASN A 223 -102.56 -5.99 29.44
CA ASN A 223 -101.83 -6.92 28.58
C ASN A 223 -100.94 -7.84 29.41
N LEU A 224 -101.31 -9.13 29.49
CA LEU A 224 -100.58 -10.15 30.24
C LEU A 224 -99.16 -10.37 29.67
N THR A 225 -98.98 -10.23 28.35
CA THR A 225 -97.70 -10.51 27.68
C THR A 225 -96.63 -9.50 28.06
N ASP A 226 -96.97 -8.22 28.05
CA ASP A 226 -96.04 -7.15 28.42
C ASP A 226 -95.69 -7.21 29.91
N PHE A 227 -96.66 -7.59 30.73
CA PHE A 227 -96.46 -7.82 32.15
C PHE A 227 -95.45 -8.94 32.41
N VAL A 228 -95.60 -10.10 31.76
CA VAL A 228 -94.66 -11.23 31.92
C VAL A 228 -93.27 -10.85 31.39
N ARG A 229 -93.18 -10.23 30.21
CA ARG A 229 -91.87 -9.87 29.63
C ARG A 229 -91.11 -8.84 30.42
N SER A 230 -91.81 -7.85 30.98
CA SER A 230 -91.16 -6.72 31.65
C SER A 230 -90.88 -6.97 33.13
N HIS A 231 -91.70 -7.81 33.78
CA HIS A 231 -91.65 -7.99 35.24
C HIS A 231 -91.32 -9.41 35.70
N MET A 232 -91.34 -10.42 34.81
CA MET A 232 -91.05 -11.82 35.18
C MET A 232 -89.85 -12.43 34.45
N LEU A 233 -89.40 -11.87 33.32
CA LEU A 233 -88.23 -12.36 32.58
C LEU A 233 -86.99 -11.54 32.90
N GLU A 234 -85.91 -12.22 33.31
CA GLU A 234 -84.61 -11.59 33.51
C GLU A 234 -83.92 -11.27 32.17
N PRO A 235 -83.26 -10.11 32.03
CA PRO A 235 -82.51 -9.77 30.82
C PRO A 235 -81.28 -10.69 30.64
N PHE A 236 -81.15 -11.32 29.47
CA PHE A 236 -80.07 -12.26 29.14
C PHE A 236 -78.93 -11.57 28.35
N ASN A 237 -77.69 -11.62 28.87
CA ASN A 237 -76.52 -10.98 28.23
C ASN A 237 -75.88 -11.87 27.15
N VAL A 238 -76.28 -11.69 25.88
CA VAL A 238 -75.83 -12.52 24.73
C VAL A 238 -74.51 -12.04 24.10
N GLU A 239 -74.23 -10.73 24.13
CA GLU A 239 -73.06 -10.11 23.47
C GLU A 239 -71.70 -10.74 23.83
N PRO A 240 -71.38 -11.04 25.11
CA PRO A 240 -70.08 -11.61 25.47
C PRO A 240 -69.84 -12.99 24.87
N ARG A 241 -70.91 -13.80 24.71
CA ARG A 241 -70.80 -15.15 24.14
C ARG A 241 -70.50 -15.11 22.64
N ILE A 242 -71.06 -14.14 21.91
CA ILE A 242 -70.78 -13.96 20.48
C ILE A 242 -69.33 -13.50 20.28
N ALA A 243 -68.85 -12.55 21.07
CA ALA A 243 -67.46 -12.08 21.00
C ALA A 243 -66.45 -13.21 21.24
N ALA A 244 -66.68 -14.07 22.24
CA ALA A 244 -65.82 -15.21 22.51
C ALA A 244 -65.77 -16.21 21.33
N LEU A 245 -66.89 -16.40 20.62
CA LEU A 245 -66.98 -17.33 19.50
C LEU A 245 -66.26 -16.81 18.26
N ILE A 246 -66.33 -15.49 18.02
CA ILE A 246 -65.57 -14.82 16.94
C ILE A 246 -64.07 -14.94 17.19
N HIS A 247 -63.59 -14.63 18.41
CA HIS A 247 -62.17 -14.78 18.73
C HIS A 247 -61.67 -16.21 18.56
N HIS A 248 -62.44 -17.20 18.99
CA HIS A 248 -62.06 -18.60 18.79
C HIS A 248 -61.95 -18.98 17.30
N PHE A 249 -62.81 -18.44 16.45
CA PHE A 249 -62.72 -18.64 15.00
C PHE A 249 -61.48 -17.95 14.40
N GLU A 250 -61.18 -16.72 14.81
CA GLU A 250 -59.99 -15.98 14.37
C GLU A 250 -58.68 -16.73 14.72
N ASP A 251 -58.60 -17.27 15.93
CA ASP A 251 -57.43 -18.04 16.37
C ASP A 251 -57.25 -19.33 15.54
N LEU A 252 -58.34 -20.05 15.27
CA LEU A 252 -58.31 -21.22 14.39
C LEU A 252 -57.91 -20.86 12.95
N ASN A 253 -58.41 -19.74 12.42
CA ASN A 253 -58.08 -19.30 11.08
C ASN A 253 -56.60 -18.90 10.96
N ARG A 254 -56.05 -18.18 11.95
CA ARG A 254 -54.62 -17.84 12.00
C ARG A 254 -53.73 -19.09 12.05
N ALA A 255 -54.09 -20.08 12.86
CA ALA A 255 -53.36 -21.34 12.92
C ALA A 255 -53.40 -22.07 11.57
N HIS A 256 -54.55 -22.11 10.90
CA HIS A 256 -54.71 -22.69 9.59
C HIS A 256 -53.87 -21.98 8.50
N GLU A 257 -53.91 -20.65 8.46
CA GLU A 257 -53.12 -19.83 7.54
C GLU A 257 -51.60 -20.03 7.76
N ALA A 258 -51.16 -20.12 9.01
CA ALA A 258 -49.77 -20.41 9.35
C ALA A 258 -49.32 -21.78 8.81
N VAL A 259 -50.16 -22.81 8.94
CA VAL A 259 -49.89 -24.15 8.40
C VAL A 259 -49.84 -24.14 6.87
N ILE A 260 -50.76 -23.44 6.20
CA ILE A 260 -50.73 -23.30 4.73
C ILE A 260 -49.44 -22.59 4.29
N LYS A 261 -49.05 -21.51 4.98
CA LYS A 261 -47.82 -20.78 4.69
C LYS A 261 -46.59 -21.67 4.84
N ALA A 262 -46.51 -22.44 5.93
CA ALA A 262 -45.42 -23.38 6.15
C ALA A 262 -45.37 -24.48 5.08
N LYS A 263 -46.52 -25.05 4.68
CA LYS A 263 -46.60 -26.01 3.57
C LYS A 263 -46.08 -25.42 2.25
N ARG A 264 -46.50 -24.21 1.89
CA ARG A 264 -46.01 -23.52 0.68
C ARG A 264 -44.51 -23.25 0.75
N GLN A 265 -43.98 -22.89 1.91
CA GLN A 265 -42.53 -22.69 2.09
C GLN A 265 -41.76 -24.00 1.88
N ILE A 266 -42.24 -25.11 2.44
CA ILE A 266 -41.63 -26.42 2.24
C ILE A 266 -41.68 -26.82 0.76
N GLU A 267 -42.82 -26.62 0.10
CA GLU A 267 -43.00 -26.92 -1.32
C GLU A 267 -42.06 -26.10 -2.21
N MET A 268 -41.87 -24.81 -1.93
CA MET A 268 -40.92 -23.96 -2.66
C MET A 268 -39.46 -24.31 -2.38
N LEU A 269 -39.13 -24.72 -1.15
CA LEU A 269 -37.76 -25.06 -0.75
C LEU A 269 -37.36 -26.49 -1.15
N GLY A 270 -38.32 -27.40 -1.35
CA GLY A 270 -38.06 -28.78 -1.73
C GLY A 270 -37.16 -28.95 -2.97
N PRO A 271 -37.47 -28.31 -4.11
CA PRO A 271 -36.62 -28.35 -5.30
C PRO A 271 -35.20 -27.81 -5.04
N LEU A 272 -35.07 -26.77 -4.22
CA LEU A 272 -33.77 -26.17 -3.91
C LEU A 272 -32.88 -27.12 -3.10
N VAL A 273 -33.46 -27.88 -2.16
CA VAL A 273 -32.72 -28.92 -1.42
C VAL A 273 -32.29 -30.03 -2.38
N ALA A 274 -33.18 -30.50 -3.26
CA ALA A 274 -32.84 -31.53 -4.26
C ALA A 274 -31.74 -31.05 -5.23
N ASP A 275 -31.78 -29.80 -5.65
CA ASP A 275 -30.75 -29.19 -6.50
C ASP A 275 -29.41 -29.05 -5.76
N CYS A 276 -29.43 -28.72 -4.46
CA CYS A 276 -28.23 -28.72 -3.62
C CYS A 276 -27.63 -30.13 -3.49
N ASP A 277 -28.44 -31.15 -3.27
CA ASP A 277 -27.98 -32.55 -3.20
C ASP A 277 -27.37 -33.01 -4.53
N ASN A 278 -28.05 -32.70 -5.64
CA ASN A 278 -27.53 -32.96 -6.98
C ASN A 278 -26.21 -32.23 -7.25
N HIS A 279 -26.12 -30.95 -6.87
CA HIS A 279 -24.90 -30.17 -6.99
C HIS A 279 -23.77 -30.78 -6.16
N HIS A 280 -24.05 -31.21 -4.93
CA HIS A 280 -23.07 -31.85 -4.06
C HIS A 280 -22.54 -33.15 -4.67
N ALA A 281 -23.44 -34.01 -5.17
CA ALA A 281 -23.06 -35.25 -5.84
C ALA A 281 -22.21 -35.01 -7.11
N MET A 282 -22.58 -34.01 -7.92
CA MET A 282 -21.82 -33.65 -9.12
C MET A 282 -20.46 -33.04 -8.77
N ALA A 283 -20.37 -32.23 -7.72
CA ALA A 283 -19.12 -31.65 -7.24
C ALA A 283 -18.16 -32.73 -6.72
N GLN A 284 -18.66 -33.69 -5.92
CA GLN A 284 -17.88 -34.84 -5.47
C GLN A 284 -17.34 -35.63 -6.67
N ARG A 285 -18.20 -35.96 -7.63
CA ARG A 285 -17.80 -36.72 -8.82
C ARG A 285 -16.79 -35.96 -9.70
N ALA A 286 -16.94 -34.65 -9.81
CA ALA A 286 -15.97 -33.81 -10.51
C ALA A 286 -14.61 -33.82 -9.82
N GLU A 287 -14.58 -33.81 -8.49
CA GLU A 287 -13.35 -33.87 -7.71
C GLU A 287 -12.67 -35.24 -7.81
N GLU A 288 -13.43 -36.33 -7.72
CA GLU A 288 -12.93 -37.70 -7.97
C GLU A 288 -12.28 -37.83 -9.36
N LEU A 289 -12.91 -37.26 -10.38
CA LEU A 289 -12.38 -37.27 -11.75
C LEU A 289 -11.12 -36.39 -11.87
N ARG A 290 -11.03 -35.26 -11.17
CA ARG A 290 -9.81 -34.43 -11.12
C ARG A 290 -8.67 -35.17 -10.46
N VAL A 291 -8.90 -35.77 -9.29
CA VAL A 291 -7.89 -36.59 -8.59
C VAL A 291 -7.45 -37.74 -9.48
N SER A 292 -8.39 -38.44 -10.14
CA SER A 292 -8.07 -39.52 -11.08
C SER A 292 -7.19 -39.02 -12.23
N ARG A 293 -7.55 -37.87 -12.83
CA ARG A 293 -6.77 -37.24 -13.92
C ARG A 293 -5.36 -36.88 -13.45
N ASP A 294 -5.23 -36.30 -12.27
CA ASP A 294 -3.92 -35.86 -11.76
C ASP A 294 -3.03 -37.08 -11.42
N CYS A 295 -3.63 -38.17 -10.95
CA CYS A 295 -2.97 -39.47 -10.75
C CYS A 295 -2.57 -40.18 -12.07
N LEU A 296 -3.19 -39.86 -13.22
CA LEU A 296 -2.82 -40.48 -14.50
C LEU A 296 -1.35 -40.31 -14.83
N ARG A 297 -0.74 -39.16 -14.50
CA ARG A 297 0.69 -38.93 -14.77
C ARG A 297 1.56 -39.96 -14.05
N SER A 298 1.29 -40.21 -12.78
CA SER A 298 2.00 -41.19 -11.97
C SER A 298 1.76 -42.62 -12.46
N TRP A 299 0.53 -42.94 -12.87
CA TRP A 299 0.18 -44.23 -13.45
C TRP A 299 0.85 -44.49 -14.81
N PHE A 300 0.87 -43.50 -15.71
CA PHE A 300 1.62 -43.61 -16.95
C PHE A 300 3.13 -43.66 -16.72
N ALA A 301 3.63 -42.99 -15.68
CA ALA A 301 5.03 -43.10 -15.29
C ALA A 301 5.38 -44.52 -14.82
N SER A 302 4.52 -45.20 -14.07
CA SER A 302 4.75 -46.60 -13.67
C SER A 302 4.70 -47.56 -14.86
N LEU A 303 3.76 -47.38 -15.79
CA LEU A 303 3.73 -48.15 -17.04
C LEU A 303 4.99 -47.91 -17.89
N LYS A 304 5.43 -46.65 -17.97
CA LYS A 304 6.66 -46.28 -18.68
C LYS A 304 7.90 -46.90 -18.02
N LEU A 305 7.95 -46.92 -16.68
CA LEU A 305 9.03 -47.54 -15.92
C LEU A 305 9.13 -49.03 -16.27
N GLU A 306 8.02 -49.77 -16.27
CA GLU A 306 8.01 -51.19 -16.62
C GLU A 306 8.53 -51.44 -18.06
N LEU A 307 8.14 -50.59 -19.02
CA LEU A 307 8.63 -50.69 -20.41
C LEU A 307 10.13 -50.36 -20.51
N LEU A 308 10.61 -49.37 -19.75
CA LEU A 308 12.02 -49.00 -19.71
C LEU A 308 12.86 -50.10 -19.05
N GLU A 309 12.39 -50.72 -17.98
CA GLU A 309 13.05 -51.86 -17.33
C GLU A 309 13.17 -53.04 -18.30
N LYS A 310 12.10 -53.38 -19.03
CA LYS A 310 12.15 -54.41 -20.10
C LYS A 310 13.16 -54.04 -21.19
N ARG A 311 13.18 -52.77 -21.62
CA ARG A 311 14.14 -52.32 -22.64
C ARG A 311 15.58 -52.36 -22.12
N HIS A 312 15.80 -52.02 -20.86
CA HIS A 312 17.10 -52.09 -20.21
C HIS A 312 17.61 -53.53 -20.16
N ALA A 313 16.76 -54.48 -19.75
CA ALA A 313 17.12 -55.90 -19.75
C ALA A 313 17.52 -56.40 -21.15
N LEU A 314 16.76 -56.02 -22.20
CA LEU A 314 17.09 -56.38 -23.58
C LEU A 314 18.44 -55.80 -24.05
N LEU A 315 18.72 -54.54 -23.69
CA LEU A 315 19.99 -53.89 -24.03
C LEU A 315 21.16 -54.52 -23.28
N ASP A 316 20.96 -54.94 -22.04
CA ASP A 316 21.98 -55.61 -21.23
C ASP A 316 22.33 -56.99 -21.81
N ASP A 317 21.32 -57.73 -22.29
CA ASP A 317 21.50 -58.98 -23.04
C ASP A 317 22.24 -58.76 -24.38
N GLU A 318 21.94 -57.67 -25.10
CA GLU A 318 22.67 -57.28 -26.32
C GLU A 318 24.12 -56.92 -26.02
N LEU A 319 24.36 -56.14 -24.96
CA LEU A 319 25.69 -55.73 -24.53
C LEU A 319 26.53 -56.94 -24.13
N THR A 320 25.95 -57.87 -23.39
CA THR A 320 26.57 -59.13 -22.99
C THR A 320 26.94 -59.98 -24.21
N ARG A 321 26.02 -60.12 -25.19
CA ARG A 321 26.30 -60.81 -26.46
C ARG A 321 27.44 -60.16 -27.23
N HIS A 322 27.46 -58.83 -27.35
CA HIS A 322 28.55 -58.13 -28.02
C HIS A 322 29.88 -58.28 -27.29
N HIS A 323 29.89 -58.25 -25.95
CA HIS A 323 31.09 -58.52 -25.16
C HIS A 323 31.64 -59.92 -25.42
N MET A 324 30.80 -60.95 -25.44
CA MET A 324 31.23 -62.31 -25.78
C MET A 324 31.83 -62.41 -27.19
N VAL A 325 31.25 -61.69 -28.16
CA VAL A 325 31.79 -61.63 -29.53
C VAL A 325 33.15 -60.92 -29.55
N ILE A 326 33.31 -59.81 -28.83
CA ILE A 326 34.58 -59.09 -28.71
C ILE A 326 35.64 -59.99 -28.08
N GLU A 327 35.35 -60.64 -26.95
CA GLU A 327 36.29 -61.55 -26.29
C GLU A 327 36.71 -62.70 -27.21
N ARG A 328 35.77 -63.29 -27.95
CA ARG A 328 36.06 -64.32 -28.94
C ARG A 328 37.00 -63.80 -30.03
N LEU A 329 36.67 -62.65 -30.63
CA LEU A 329 37.48 -62.04 -31.69
C LEU A 329 38.86 -61.61 -31.19
N ASP A 330 38.98 -61.14 -29.96
CA ASP A 330 40.28 -60.83 -29.35
C ASP A 330 41.10 -62.10 -29.09
N GLY A 331 40.46 -63.20 -28.69
CA GLY A 331 41.09 -64.52 -28.62
C GLY A 331 41.60 -65.00 -29.98
N GLU A 332 40.77 -64.88 -31.02
CA GLU A 332 41.15 -65.18 -32.42
C GLU A 332 42.30 -64.28 -32.89
N ARG A 333 42.25 -62.99 -32.58
CA ARG A 333 43.32 -62.04 -32.91
C ARG A 333 44.64 -62.42 -32.25
N ARG A 334 44.62 -62.75 -30.96
CA ARG A 334 45.82 -63.18 -30.21
C ARG A 334 46.41 -64.47 -30.78
N THR A 335 45.57 -65.44 -31.14
CA THR A 335 46.03 -66.70 -31.75
C THR A 335 46.60 -66.48 -33.15
N LEU A 336 45.97 -65.65 -33.99
CA LEU A 336 46.50 -65.29 -35.31
C LEU A 336 47.82 -64.51 -35.20
N GLN A 337 47.94 -63.57 -34.26
CA GLN A 337 49.21 -62.87 -34.00
C GLN A 337 50.31 -63.82 -33.53
N GLY A 338 49.96 -64.81 -32.70
CA GLY A 338 50.89 -65.88 -32.32
C GLY A 338 51.37 -66.68 -33.54
N ARG A 339 50.44 -67.06 -34.44
CA ARG A 339 50.77 -67.76 -35.68
C ARG A 339 51.60 -66.92 -36.65
N ASP A 340 51.32 -65.63 -36.80
CA ASP A 340 52.13 -64.71 -37.62
C ASP A 340 53.56 -64.62 -37.10
N ARG A 341 53.74 -64.47 -35.79
CA ARG A 341 55.08 -64.48 -35.17
C ARG A 341 55.80 -65.80 -35.38
N GLU A 342 55.11 -66.92 -35.20
CA GLU A 342 55.69 -68.26 -35.42
C GLU A 342 56.08 -68.44 -36.89
N LEU A 343 55.22 -68.08 -37.83
CA LEU A 343 55.50 -68.14 -39.27
C LEU A 343 56.67 -67.22 -39.66
N ARG A 344 56.74 -66.00 -39.14
CA ARG A 344 57.89 -65.10 -39.34
C ARG A 344 59.17 -65.71 -38.80
N ARG A 345 59.12 -66.35 -37.62
CA ARG A 345 60.27 -67.08 -37.07
C ARG A 345 60.66 -68.25 -37.98
N THR A 346 59.70 -69.05 -38.44
CA THR A 346 59.94 -70.15 -39.39
C THR A 346 60.52 -69.66 -40.72
N ILE A 347 60.10 -68.50 -41.23
CA ILE A 347 60.66 -67.88 -42.45
C ILE A 347 62.08 -67.40 -42.22
N ALA A 348 62.37 -66.75 -41.07
CA ALA A 348 63.70 -66.32 -40.70
C ALA A 348 64.67 -67.51 -40.52
N GLU A 349 64.23 -68.57 -39.83
CA GLU A 349 64.99 -69.81 -39.62
C GLU A 349 65.26 -70.59 -40.92
N ASN A 350 64.39 -70.45 -41.93
CA ASN A 350 64.55 -71.09 -43.25
C ASN A 350 65.19 -70.19 -44.32
N GLY A 351 65.90 -69.12 -43.92
CA GLY A 351 66.74 -68.32 -44.84
C GLY A 351 66.08 -67.11 -45.50
N GLY A 352 64.88 -66.70 -45.04
CA GLY A 352 64.21 -65.48 -45.51
C GLY A 352 65.02 -64.21 -45.24
N ASP A 353 65.68 -64.10 -44.09
CA ASP A 353 66.56 -62.98 -43.73
C ASP A 353 67.75 -62.85 -44.70
N ARG A 354 68.26 -63.97 -45.22
CA ARG A 354 69.36 -63.96 -46.20
C ARG A 354 68.90 -63.46 -47.57
N ILE A 355 67.66 -63.77 -47.95
CA ILE A 355 67.09 -63.31 -49.22
C ILE A 355 66.70 -61.83 -49.14
N GLU A 356 66.15 -61.37 -48.03
CA GLU A 356 65.77 -59.97 -47.82
C GLU A 356 67.02 -59.06 -47.70
N SER A 357 68.06 -59.52 -47.00
CA SER A 357 69.36 -58.81 -46.95
C SER A 357 70.02 -58.70 -48.33
N ILE A 358 70.05 -59.78 -49.12
CA ILE A 358 70.59 -59.74 -50.49
C ILE A 358 69.76 -58.80 -51.39
N ALA A 359 68.42 -58.77 -51.24
CA ALA A 359 67.57 -57.86 -52.00
C ALA A 359 67.81 -56.38 -51.66
N GLU A 360 68.10 -56.08 -50.39
CA GLU A 360 68.46 -54.73 -49.94
C GLU A 360 69.87 -54.34 -50.42
N GLU A 361 70.85 -55.26 -50.34
CA GLU A 361 72.20 -55.04 -50.87
C GLU A 361 72.19 -54.77 -52.38
N ILE A 362 71.39 -55.50 -53.16
CA ILE A 362 71.22 -55.26 -54.60
C ILE A 362 70.68 -53.85 -54.85
N ARG A 363 69.67 -53.42 -54.09
CA ARG A 363 69.06 -52.09 -54.23
C ARG A 363 70.08 -50.99 -53.93
N GLN A 364 70.86 -51.15 -52.85
CA GLN A 364 71.91 -50.20 -52.47
C GLN A 364 73.02 -50.13 -53.54
N HIS A 365 73.48 -51.27 -54.05
CA HIS A 365 74.49 -51.30 -55.09
C HIS A 365 74.00 -50.72 -56.43
N GLN A 366 72.73 -50.90 -56.79
CA GLN A 366 72.14 -50.26 -57.98
C GLN A 366 72.07 -48.74 -57.85
N GLN A 367 71.67 -48.21 -56.69
CA GLN A 367 71.68 -46.76 -56.45
C GLN A 367 73.11 -46.19 -56.52
N GLU A 368 74.09 -46.89 -55.98
CA GLU A 368 75.49 -46.46 -56.03
C GLU A 368 76.05 -46.49 -57.46
N LEU A 369 75.65 -47.47 -58.28
CA LEU A 369 76.01 -47.54 -59.70
C LEU A 369 75.43 -46.35 -60.47
N GLU A 370 74.13 -46.06 -60.29
CA GLU A 370 73.46 -44.92 -60.92
C GLU A 370 74.15 -43.59 -60.55
N ARG A 371 74.46 -43.41 -59.26
CA ARG A 371 75.16 -42.23 -58.73
C ARG A 371 76.55 -42.08 -59.34
N ARG A 372 77.33 -43.17 -59.44
CA ARG A 372 78.67 -43.16 -60.06
C ARG A 372 78.60 -42.86 -61.55
N ASN A 373 77.62 -43.42 -62.26
CA ASN A 373 77.41 -43.17 -63.69
C ASN A 373 77.06 -41.69 -63.95
N GLN A 374 76.15 -41.10 -63.17
CA GLN A 374 75.82 -39.68 -63.26
C GLN A 374 77.04 -38.78 -62.99
N LYS A 375 77.87 -39.14 -62.00
CA LYS A 375 79.13 -38.42 -61.73
C LYS A 375 80.12 -38.55 -62.88
N ALA A 376 80.26 -39.73 -63.49
CA ALA A 376 81.12 -39.94 -64.65
C ALA A 376 80.65 -39.13 -65.87
N ILE A 377 79.34 -39.10 -66.14
CA ILE A 377 78.75 -38.27 -67.20
C ILE A 377 79.00 -36.78 -66.94
N ARG A 378 78.81 -36.32 -65.70
CA ARG A 378 79.06 -34.91 -65.32
C ARG A 378 80.54 -34.55 -65.45
N TYR A 379 81.43 -35.42 -64.97
CA TYR A 379 82.88 -35.27 -65.13
C TYR A 379 83.25 -35.14 -66.60
N GLY A 380 82.74 -36.02 -67.46
CA GLY A 380 83.04 -35.98 -68.88
C GLY A 380 82.58 -34.70 -69.58
N LYS A 381 81.41 -34.15 -69.20
CA LYS A 381 80.98 -32.84 -69.68
C LYS A 381 81.93 -31.72 -69.27
N LEU A 382 82.36 -31.70 -68.00
CA LEU A 382 83.29 -30.67 -67.50
C LEU A 382 84.68 -30.79 -68.15
N ALA A 383 85.22 -32.00 -68.28
CA ALA A 383 86.49 -32.24 -68.96
C ALA A 383 86.44 -31.76 -70.42
N SER A 384 85.34 -32.00 -71.13
CA SER A 384 85.15 -31.52 -72.52
C SER A 384 85.14 -30.00 -72.65
N GLN A 385 84.64 -29.26 -71.65
CA GLN A 385 84.68 -27.79 -71.64
C GLN A 385 86.10 -27.23 -71.49
N LEU A 386 86.99 -27.99 -70.85
CA LEU A 386 88.42 -27.69 -70.73
C LEU A 386 89.24 -28.16 -71.94
N GLY A 387 88.59 -28.76 -72.95
CA GLY A 387 89.25 -29.31 -74.14
C GLY A 387 89.91 -30.68 -73.90
N GLU A 388 89.61 -31.34 -72.78
CA GLU A 388 90.15 -32.65 -72.43
C GLU A 388 89.12 -33.78 -72.63
N HIS A 389 89.61 -35.02 -72.68
CA HIS A 389 88.77 -36.23 -72.73
C HIS A 389 88.58 -36.83 -71.34
N PRO A 390 87.44 -37.49 -71.04
CA PRO A 390 87.25 -38.15 -69.75
C PRO A 390 88.24 -39.31 -69.57
N ALA A 391 88.94 -39.39 -68.43
CA ALA A 391 89.81 -40.51 -68.08
C ALA A 391 89.11 -41.88 -68.20
N ALA A 392 89.79 -42.84 -68.81
CA ALA A 392 89.36 -44.24 -68.93
C ALA A 392 89.94 -45.13 -67.83
N SER A 393 90.96 -44.67 -67.09
CA SER A 393 91.58 -45.38 -65.97
C SER A 393 91.71 -44.52 -64.71
N ALA A 394 91.90 -45.16 -63.56
CA ALA A 394 92.11 -44.45 -62.30
C ALA A 394 93.40 -43.62 -62.31
N GLU A 395 94.46 -44.13 -62.95
CA GLU A 395 95.74 -43.45 -63.07
C GLU A 395 95.63 -42.19 -63.94
N GLU A 396 94.94 -42.28 -65.08
CA GLU A 396 94.60 -41.12 -65.93
C GLU A 396 93.77 -40.09 -65.17
N PHE A 397 92.79 -40.52 -64.36
CA PHE A 397 91.97 -39.60 -63.57
C PHE A 397 92.79 -38.83 -62.55
N TYR A 398 93.74 -39.48 -61.86
CA TYR A 398 94.63 -38.80 -60.91
C TYR A 398 95.58 -37.83 -61.60
N GLN A 399 96.09 -38.18 -62.78
CA GLN A 399 96.92 -37.28 -63.60
C GLN A 399 96.12 -36.06 -64.07
N GLN A 400 94.91 -36.26 -64.61
CA GLN A 400 94.01 -35.17 -65.01
C GLN A 400 93.63 -34.28 -63.83
N ARG A 401 93.31 -34.85 -62.66
CA ARG A 401 92.99 -34.08 -61.46
C ARG A 401 94.17 -33.21 -61.01
N ALA A 402 95.40 -33.73 -61.06
CA ALA A 402 96.60 -32.95 -60.74
C ALA A 402 96.82 -31.81 -61.78
N GLY A 403 96.62 -32.11 -63.06
CA GLY A 403 96.67 -31.12 -64.14
C GLY A 403 95.62 -30.01 -63.98
N HIS A 404 94.35 -30.37 -63.72
CA HIS A 404 93.28 -29.40 -63.46
C HIS A 404 93.53 -28.57 -62.20
N SER A 405 94.12 -29.16 -61.15
CA SER A 405 94.52 -28.41 -59.95
C SER A 405 95.58 -27.36 -60.28
N ALA A 406 96.59 -27.72 -61.07
CA ALA A 406 97.62 -26.78 -61.51
C ALA A 406 97.06 -25.69 -62.43
N MET A 407 96.14 -26.03 -63.33
CA MET A 407 95.42 -25.04 -64.17
C MET A 407 94.58 -24.08 -63.33
N PHE A 408 93.90 -24.59 -62.30
CA PHE A 408 93.12 -23.77 -61.38
C PHE A 408 94.00 -22.81 -60.59
N GLU A 409 95.10 -23.30 -60.00
CA GLU A 409 96.06 -22.46 -59.28
C GLU A 409 96.66 -21.38 -60.19
N ALA A 410 97.09 -21.75 -61.41
CA ALA A 410 97.62 -20.78 -62.37
C ALA A 410 96.60 -19.71 -62.77
N THR A 411 95.32 -20.09 -62.93
CA THR A 411 94.23 -19.16 -63.27
C THR A 411 93.89 -18.26 -62.08
N ALA A 412 93.83 -18.82 -60.86
CA ALA A 412 93.60 -18.06 -59.63
C ALA A 412 94.72 -17.04 -59.38
N ASP A 413 95.98 -17.43 -59.58
CA ASP A 413 97.13 -16.53 -59.49
C ASP A 413 97.11 -15.44 -60.56
N ALA A 414 96.62 -15.75 -61.77
CA ALA A 414 96.43 -14.76 -62.83
C ALA A 414 95.31 -13.77 -62.49
N GLU A 415 94.19 -14.24 -61.94
CA GLU A 415 93.07 -13.42 -61.48
C GLU A 415 93.50 -12.47 -60.35
N VAL A 416 94.23 -12.99 -59.35
CA VAL A 416 94.78 -12.17 -58.26
C VAL A 416 95.73 -11.10 -58.81
N ARG A 417 96.60 -11.44 -59.77
CA ARG A 417 97.48 -10.46 -60.42
C ARG A 417 96.70 -9.36 -61.13
N VAL A 418 95.73 -9.72 -61.96
CA VAL A 418 94.89 -8.74 -62.67
C VAL A 418 94.10 -7.86 -61.71
N GLN A 419 93.59 -8.42 -60.61
CA GLN A 419 92.85 -7.65 -59.60
C GLN A 419 93.77 -6.69 -58.85
N ASN A 420 95.00 -7.09 -58.54
CA ASN A 420 96.00 -6.21 -57.94
C ASN A 420 96.39 -5.07 -58.89
N ASP A 421 96.65 -5.37 -60.17
CA ASP A 421 96.95 -4.35 -61.18
C ASP A 421 95.81 -3.33 -61.31
N LEU A 422 94.56 -3.79 -61.29
CA LEU A 422 93.37 -2.93 -61.31
C LEU A 422 93.30 -2.03 -60.08
N ASN A 423 93.56 -2.58 -58.89
CA ASN A 423 93.59 -1.82 -57.65
C ASN A 423 94.71 -0.77 -57.64
N GLU A 424 95.93 -1.14 -58.06
CA GLU A 424 97.07 -0.23 -58.15
C GLU A 424 96.80 0.93 -59.12
N ALA A 425 96.27 0.62 -60.30
CA ALA A 425 95.85 1.63 -61.27
C ALA A 425 94.77 2.56 -60.69
N GLY A 426 93.81 2.03 -59.94
CA GLY A 426 92.78 2.81 -59.26
C GLY A 426 93.33 3.75 -58.19
N VAL A 427 94.31 3.30 -57.40
CA VAL A 427 94.98 4.12 -56.39
C VAL A 427 95.79 5.25 -57.03
N LEU A 428 96.57 4.94 -58.07
CA LEU A 428 97.35 5.93 -58.82
C LEU A 428 96.45 7.00 -59.43
N PHE A 429 95.32 6.61 -60.03
CA PHE A 429 94.34 7.54 -60.58
C PHE A 429 93.76 8.46 -59.50
N THR A 430 93.40 7.91 -58.34
CA THR A 430 92.82 8.68 -57.23
C THR A 430 93.82 9.69 -56.66
N ARG A 431 95.10 9.29 -56.49
CA ARG A 431 96.18 10.19 -56.04
C ARG A 431 96.40 11.33 -57.04
N GLY A 432 96.52 11.03 -58.33
CA GLY A 432 96.68 12.06 -59.36
C GLY A 432 95.52 13.05 -59.42
N ARG A 433 94.30 12.59 -59.19
CA ARG A 433 93.12 13.46 -59.10
C ARG A 433 93.18 14.40 -57.89
N GLN A 434 93.59 13.91 -56.72
CA GLN A 434 93.72 14.74 -55.51
C GLN A 434 94.80 15.82 -55.67
N GLU A 435 95.95 15.47 -56.25
CA GLU A 435 97.02 16.43 -56.56
C GLU A 435 96.52 17.52 -57.53
N HIS A 436 95.76 17.13 -58.55
CA HIS A 436 95.16 18.09 -59.48
C HIS A 436 94.18 19.05 -58.79
N GLU A 437 93.32 18.55 -57.90
CA GLU A 437 92.38 19.37 -57.14
C GLU A 437 93.11 20.34 -56.19
N GLN A 438 94.15 19.88 -55.48
CA GLN A 438 94.96 20.74 -54.61
C GLN A 438 95.64 21.88 -55.36
N LEU A 439 96.33 21.57 -56.46
CA LEU A 439 97.00 22.57 -57.30
C LEU A 439 95.99 23.58 -57.87
N THR A 440 94.79 23.13 -58.22
CA THR A 440 93.73 24.00 -58.72
C THR A 440 93.24 24.99 -57.66
N ILE A 441 93.08 24.56 -56.41
CA ILE A 441 92.71 25.43 -55.29
C ILE A 441 93.82 26.46 -55.03
N GLU A 442 95.08 26.03 -55.05
CA GLU A 442 96.22 26.90 -54.82
C GLU A 442 96.34 28.00 -55.89
N ILE A 443 96.22 27.64 -57.17
CA ILE A 443 96.22 28.59 -58.29
C ILE A 443 95.09 29.62 -58.13
N ARG A 444 93.90 29.19 -57.70
CA ARG A 444 92.76 30.10 -57.47
C ARG A 444 93.04 31.07 -56.32
N SER A 445 93.68 30.61 -55.24
CA SER A 445 94.11 31.44 -54.11
C SER A 445 95.15 32.48 -54.53
N LEU A 446 96.17 32.08 -55.30
CA LEU A 446 97.24 32.98 -55.75
C LEU A 446 96.73 34.09 -56.69
N LYS A 447 95.74 33.80 -57.54
CA LYS A 447 95.12 34.81 -58.44
C LYS A 447 94.27 35.86 -57.73
N ALA A 448 93.89 35.66 -56.46
CA ALA A 448 92.97 36.53 -55.73
C ALA A 448 93.67 37.49 -54.72
N ARG A 449 95.00 37.46 -54.59
CA ARG A 449 95.73 38.25 -53.57
C ARG A 449 96.12 39.65 -54.07
N MET A 450 95.95 40.65 -53.21
CA MET A 450 96.35 42.07 -53.40
C MET A 450 97.55 42.49 -52.52
N SER A 451 98.06 41.61 -51.65
CA SER A 451 99.21 41.85 -50.76
C SER A 451 100.13 40.62 -50.78
N ASN A 452 101.45 40.85 -50.73
CA ASN A 452 102.48 39.81 -50.73
C ASN A 452 102.71 39.18 -49.35
N ILE A 453 101.93 39.58 -48.33
CA ILE A 453 101.97 39.00 -46.99
C ILE A 453 101.23 37.66 -46.98
N ASP A 454 101.78 36.67 -46.26
CA ASP A 454 101.17 35.35 -46.09
C ASP A 454 99.74 35.47 -45.52
N GLU A 455 98.78 34.74 -46.09
CA GLU A 455 97.37 34.73 -45.67
C GLU A 455 97.24 34.42 -44.17
N LYS A 456 98.17 33.66 -43.57
CA LYS A 456 98.17 33.42 -42.11
C LYS A 456 98.33 34.72 -41.30
N GLN A 457 99.19 35.64 -41.75
CA GLN A 457 99.42 36.93 -41.07
C GLN A 457 98.27 37.91 -41.34
N ILE A 458 97.73 37.92 -42.56
CA ILE A 458 96.55 38.72 -42.89
C ILE A 458 95.33 38.23 -42.09
N ALA A 459 95.16 36.91 -41.92
CA ALA A 459 94.11 36.34 -41.10
C ALA A 459 94.25 36.71 -39.61
N MET A 460 95.48 36.78 -39.09
CA MET A 460 95.75 37.24 -37.72
C MET A 460 95.35 38.72 -37.52
N ARG A 461 95.71 39.62 -38.46
CA ARG A 461 95.23 41.02 -38.45
C ARG A 461 93.70 41.08 -38.52
N ARG A 462 93.07 40.37 -39.47
CA ARG A 462 91.59 40.28 -39.59
C ARG A 462 90.95 39.87 -38.26
N SER A 463 91.50 38.86 -37.59
CA SER A 463 90.99 38.36 -36.32
C SER A 463 91.11 39.40 -35.20
N LEU A 464 92.27 40.06 -35.09
CA LEU A 464 92.54 41.13 -34.11
C LEU A 464 91.62 42.33 -34.32
N CYS A 465 91.56 42.85 -35.56
CA CYS A 465 90.72 43.99 -35.93
C CYS A 465 89.24 43.70 -35.69
N LYS A 466 88.76 42.51 -36.06
CA LYS A 466 87.38 42.10 -35.83
C LYS A 466 87.04 41.97 -34.34
N ALA A 467 87.95 41.42 -33.53
CA ALA A 467 87.72 41.24 -32.11
C ALA A 467 87.70 42.56 -31.33
N LEU A 468 88.50 43.53 -31.76
CA LEU A 468 88.56 44.87 -31.15
C LEU A 468 87.62 45.89 -31.82
N ASN A 469 86.91 45.47 -32.87
CA ASN A 469 86.05 46.30 -33.72
C ASN A 469 86.78 47.55 -34.26
N LEU A 470 88.00 47.34 -34.75
CA LEU A 470 88.84 48.35 -35.37
C LEU A 470 88.95 48.11 -36.88
N PRO A 471 89.04 49.15 -37.72
CA PRO A 471 89.22 48.97 -39.16
C PRO A 471 90.65 48.50 -39.48
N GLU A 472 90.78 47.52 -40.38
CA GLU A 472 92.09 46.94 -40.74
C GLU A 472 93.08 47.94 -41.34
N VAL A 473 92.57 49.00 -41.98
CA VAL A 473 93.39 50.05 -42.60
C VAL A 473 94.17 50.84 -41.55
N GLU A 474 93.69 50.92 -40.31
CA GLU A 474 94.37 51.66 -39.22
C GLU A 474 95.55 50.89 -38.59
N MET A 475 95.66 49.59 -38.88
CA MET A 475 96.76 48.74 -38.41
C MET A 475 97.41 48.01 -39.59
N PRO A 476 98.08 48.75 -40.48
CA PRO A 476 98.80 48.15 -41.59
C PRO A 476 100.03 47.39 -41.10
N PHE A 477 100.45 46.40 -41.87
CA PHE A 477 101.79 45.86 -41.72
C PHE A 477 102.80 46.82 -42.35
N ALA A 478 103.99 46.97 -41.76
CA ALA A 478 104.99 47.91 -42.28
C ALA A 478 105.33 47.65 -43.76
N GLY A 479 105.34 46.38 -44.19
CA GLY A 479 105.63 45.99 -45.58
C GLY A 479 104.55 46.36 -46.59
N GLU A 480 103.32 46.66 -46.15
CA GLU A 480 102.26 47.17 -47.03
C GLU A 480 102.46 48.66 -47.38
N LEU A 481 103.32 49.36 -46.65
CA LEU A 481 103.61 50.79 -46.80
C LEU A 481 105.00 51.09 -47.35
N LEU A 482 105.81 50.04 -47.56
CA LEU A 482 107.16 50.12 -48.08
C LEU A 482 107.22 49.52 -49.48
N GLN A 483 107.84 50.24 -50.40
CA GLN A 483 108.12 49.77 -51.74
C GLN A 483 109.57 50.08 -52.09
N VAL A 484 110.23 49.25 -52.90
CA VAL A 484 111.55 49.60 -53.45
C VAL A 484 111.36 50.66 -54.52
N GLN A 485 112.20 51.70 -54.51
CA GLN A 485 112.10 52.82 -55.45
C GLN A 485 112.24 52.35 -56.90
N GLU A 486 111.45 52.94 -57.82
CA GLU A 486 111.56 52.66 -59.25
C GLU A 486 112.99 52.93 -59.74
N GLY A 487 113.65 51.89 -60.29
CA GLY A 487 115.06 51.92 -60.72
C GLY A 487 116.01 51.08 -59.85
N GLU A 488 115.63 50.71 -58.63
CA GLU A 488 116.49 49.98 -57.67
C GLU A 488 116.09 48.50 -57.48
N GLN A 489 115.36 47.93 -58.44
CA GLN A 489 114.80 46.55 -58.39
C GLN A 489 115.87 45.46 -58.16
N LEU A 490 117.11 45.69 -58.59
CA LEU A 490 118.25 44.80 -58.32
C LEU A 490 118.42 44.50 -56.82
N TRP A 491 118.07 45.46 -55.95
CA TRP A 491 118.20 45.33 -54.50
C TRP A 491 116.99 44.71 -53.81
N GLU A 492 115.89 44.49 -54.53
CA GLU A 492 114.62 44.04 -53.95
C GLU A 492 114.78 42.78 -53.11
N GLY A 493 115.46 41.76 -53.63
CA GLY A 493 115.68 40.52 -52.88
C GLY A 493 116.62 40.66 -51.66
N ALA A 494 117.53 41.64 -51.65
CA ALA A 494 118.40 41.90 -50.50
C ALA A 494 117.64 42.69 -49.43
N ILE A 495 116.92 43.73 -49.87
CA ILE A 495 116.06 44.57 -49.04
C ILE A 495 114.96 43.73 -48.38
N GLU A 496 114.29 42.86 -49.14
CA GLU A 496 113.24 41.98 -48.62
C GLU A 496 113.81 41.06 -47.53
N ARG A 497 114.96 40.41 -47.75
CA ARG A 497 115.56 39.53 -46.73
C ARG A 497 115.89 40.25 -45.43
N VAL A 498 116.40 41.47 -45.51
CA VAL A 498 116.74 42.28 -44.34
C VAL A 498 115.48 42.79 -43.64
N LEU A 499 114.52 43.32 -44.40
CA LEU A 499 113.31 43.93 -43.87
C LEU A 499 112.17 42.95 -43.62
N ARG A 500 112.25 41.67 -44.02
CA ARG A 500 111.11 40.73 -43.98
C ARG A 500 110.40 40.70 -42.64
N ASN A 501 111.16 40.56 -41.56
CA ASN A 501 110.61 40.51 -40.20
C ASN A 501 110.00 41.85 -39.79
N PHE A 502 110.59 42.96 -40.24
CA PHE A 502 110.07 44.30 -40.01
C PHE A 502 108.79 44.55 -40.83
N GLY A 503 108.78 44.16 -42.11
CA GLY A 503 107.63 44.26 -43.01
C GLY A 503 106.43 43.46 -42.53
N LEU A 504 106.64 42.35 -41.83
CA LEU A 504 105.59 41.55 -41.17
C LEU A 504 105.18 42.08 -39.79
N SER A 505 105.70 43.22 -39.35
CA SER A 505 105.33 43.84 -38.08
C SER A 505 104.12 44.75 -38.24
N LEU A 506 103.14 44.61 -37.35
CA LEU A 506 101.90 45.38 -37.35
C LEU A 506 102.14 46.76 -36.70
N LEU A 507 101.71 47.83 -37.36
CA LEU A 507 101.80 49.18 -36.81
C LEU A 507 100.55 49.51 -36.02
N VAL A 508 100.71 49.80 -34.72
CA VAL A 508 99.59 50.05 -33.80
C VAL A 508 99.64 51.50 -33.32
N PRO A 509 98.60 52.31 -33.59
CA PRO A 509 98.52 53.67 -33.07
C PRO A 509 98.54 53.73 -31.54
N ASP A 510 99.15 54.78 -30.97
CA ASP A 510 99.34 54.92 -29.50
C ASP A 510 98.06 54.74 -28.69
N HIS A 511 96.94 55.27 -29.18
CA HIS A 511 95.63 55.23 -28.52
C HIS A 511 94.98 53.83 -28.53
N HIS A 512 95.39 52.94 -29.45
CA HIS A 512 94.90 51.57 -29.52
C HIS A 512 95.84 50.55 -28.86
N TYR A 513 97.08 50.95 -28.58
CA TYR A 513 98.10 50.06 -28.04
C TYR A 513 97.69 49.28 -26.77
N PRO A 514 97.05 49.88 -25.73
CA PRO A 514 96.67 49.13 -24.53
C PRO A 514 95.68 48.00 -24.83
N LYS A 515 94.69 48.26 -25.69
CA LYS A 515 93.67 47.28 -26.08
C LYS A 515 94.25 46.14 -26.91
N VAL A 516 95.17 46.47 -27.81
CA VAL A 516 95.86 45.48 -28.64
C VAL A 516 96.76 44.58 -27.80
N ALA A 517 97.53 45.16 -26.88
CA ALA A 517 98.41 44.40 -25.99
C ALA A 517 97.61 43.42 -25.09
N GLU A 518 96.49 43.87 -24.51
CA GLU A 518 95.61 43.00 -23.71
C GLU A 518 95.01 41.86 -24.54
N TRP A 519 94.60 42.15 -25.78
CA TRP A 519 94.04 41.13 -26.67
C TRP A 519 95.07 40.07 -27.07
N VAL A 520 96.31 40.50 -27.37
CA VAL A 520 97.41 39.58 -27.71
C VAL A 520 97.75 38.68 -26.52
N GLU A 521 97.79 39.21 -25.30
CA GLU A 521 98.07 38.40 -24.10
C GLU A 521 96.99 37.34 -23.84
N ARG A 522 95.72 37.67 -24.07
CA ARG A 522 94.59 36.76 -23.77
C ARG A 522 94.33 35.73 -24.88
N THR A 523 94.85 35.93 -26.09
CA THR A 523 94.46 35.15 -27.27
C THR A 523 95.61 34.28 -27.77
N ASN A 524 95.38 32.97 -27.92
CA ASN A 524 96.37 32.08 -28.52
C ASN A 524 96.42 32.27 -30.05
N LEU A 525 97.42 33.02 -30.52
CA LEU A 525 97.57 33.43 -31.91
C LEU A 525 98.04 32.31 -32.86
N LYS A 526 98.46 31.14 -32.33
CA LYS A 526 99.01 30.00 -33.12
C LYS A 526 100.07 30.43 -34.14
N GLY A 527 100.82 31.48 -33.83
CA GLY A 527 101.80 32.12 -34.70
C GLY A 527 102.51 33.27 -33.97
N ARG A 528 103.60 33.78 -34.56
CA ARG A 528 104.34 34.93 -34.02
C ARG A 528 103.82 36.22 -34.64
N LEU A 529 103.31 37.12 -33.80
CA LEU A 529 102.93 38.48 -34.18
C LEU A 529 103.89 39.48 -33.52
N VAL A 530 104.50 40.33 -34.33
CA VAL A 530 105.30 41.46 -33.86
C VAL A 530 104.52 42.73 -34.13
N TYR A 531 104.39 43.61 -33.15
CA TYR A 531 103.65 44.85 -33.29
C TYR A 531 104.40 46.01 -32.64
N PHE A 532 104.35 47.18 -33.27
CA PHE A 532 105.04 48.38 -32.80
C PHE A 532 104.04 49.46 -32.37
N ARG A 533 104.32 50.10 -31.24
CA ARG A 533 103.58 51.26 -30.73
C ARG A 533 104.05 52.51 -31.47
N VAL A 534 103.18 53.10 -32.27
CA VAL A 534 103.48 54.31 -33.05
C VAL A 534 103.02 55.55 -32.28
N ARG A 535 103.97 56.43 -31.93
CA ARG A 535 103.72 57.72 -31.27
C ARG A 535 103.93 58.87 -32.25
N PRO A 536 103.06 59.91 -32.27
CA PRO A 536 103.30 61.09 -33.10
C PRO A 536 104.57 61.82 -32.64
N LEU A 537 105.50 62.05 -33.58
CA LEU A 537 106.81 62.65 -33.34
C LEU A 537 106.83 64.11 -33.83
N SER A 538 107.42 65.03 -33.05
CA SER A 538 107.43 66.49 -33.35
C SER A 538 108.71 67.04 -33.99
N ARG A 539 109.63 66.19 -34.47
CA ARG A 539 110.84 66.63 -35.21
C ARG A 539 111.35 65.51 -36.13
N SER A 540 111.53 65.84 -37.41
CA SER A 540 112.23 65.03 -38.41
C SER A 540 113.76 65.13 -38.17
N GLU A 541 114.41 63.99 -37.96
CA GLU A 541 115.88 63.85 -37.96
C GLU A 541 116.34 63.61 -39.41
N GLN A 542 117.45 64.26 -39.82
CA GLN A 542 117.96 64.17 -41.19
C GLN A 542 118.37 62.74 -41.56
N LEU A 543 117.92 62.28 -42.72
CA LEU A 543 118.29 60.99 -43.31
C LEU A 543 119.82 60.84 -43.44
N PRO A 544 120.38 59.62 -43.28
CA PRO A 544 121.81 59.36 -43.44
C PRO A 544 122.34 59.92 -44.77
N ASP A 545 123.45 60.65 -44.73
CA ASP A 545 123.99 61.41 -45.87
C ASP A 545 124.56 60.52 -46.99
N HIS A 546 124.73 59.21 -46.76
CA HIS A 546 125.38 58.31 -47.71
C HIS A 546 124.49 58.02 -48.94
N PRO A 547 124.96 58.28 -50.18
CA PRO A 547 124.16 58.15 -51.40
C PRO A 547 123.69 56.71 -51.69
N ALA A 548 124.38 55.70 -51.16
CA ALA A 548 124.02 54.28 -51.33
C ALA A 548 123.29 53.67 -50.11
N SER A 549 122.74 54.47 -49.20
CA SER A 549 121.98 53.98 -48.05
C SER A 549 120.72 53.23 -48.48
N LEU A 550 120.44 52.10 -47.82
CA LEU A 550 119.23 51.29 -48.01
C LEU A 550 117.96 52.11 -47.78
N ALA A 551 117.97 53.02 -46.79
CA ALA A 551 116.83 53.89 -46.50
C ALA A 551 116.44 54.78 -47.68
N ARG A 552 117.40 55.19 -48.52
CA ARG A 552 117.14 56.00 -49.73
C ARG A 552 116.61 55.17 -50.91
N LYS A 553 116.80 53.85 -50.91
CA LYS A 553 116.32 52.96 -51.97
C LYS A 553 114.88 52.48 -51.73
N LEU A 554 114.24 52.98 -50.66
CA LEU A 554 112.87 52.68 -50.29
C LEU A 554 111.99 53.91 -50.52
N ALA A 555 110.85 53.68 -51.17
CA ALA A 555 109.73 54.59 -51.21
C ALA A 555 108.73 54.21 -50.10
N ILE A 556 108.49 55.13 -49.18
CA ILE A 556 107.44 55.01 -48.17
C ILE A 556 106.18 55.69 -48.71
N LYS A 557 105.03 55.06 -48.53
CA LYS A 557 103.73 55.61 -48.97
C LYS A 557 103.48 57.00 -48.34
N GLY A 558 103.47 58.06 -49.16
CA GLY A 558 103.52 59.46 -48.69
C GLY A 558 102.24 60.03 -48.06
N ASP A 559 101.07 59.46 -48.35
CA ASP A 559 99.77 59.83 -47.78
C ASP A 559 99.45 59.09 -46.47
N SER A 560 100.44 58.39 -45.92
CA SER A 560 100.33 57.53 -44.75
C SER A 560 100.52 58.31 -43.44
N PRO A 561 99.61 58.17 -42.44
CA PRO A 561 99.84 58.68 -41.08
C PRO A 561 101.07 58.07 -40.38
N TRP A 562 101.60 56.96 -40.91
CA TRP A 562 102.76 56.25 -40.38
C TRP A 562 104.08 56.66 -41.04
N PHE A 563 104.07 57.58 -42.01
CA PHE A 563 105.25 57.97 -42.80
C PHE A 563 106.43 58.39 -41.91
N ASP A 564 106.24 59.42 -41.07
CA ASP A 564 107.32 59.98 -40.25
C ASP A 564 107.94 58.94 -39.29
N TRP A 565 107.11 58.03 -38.77
CA TRP A 565 107.57 56.96 -37.89
C TRP A 565 108.35 55.90 -38.66
N LEU A 566 107.85 55.49 -39.83
CA LEU A 566 108.53 54.51 -40.68
C LEU A 566 109.84 55.04 -41.23
N GLU A 567 109.89 56.30 -41.69
CA GLU A 567 111.11 56.94 -42.21
C GLU A 567 112.21 56.94 -41.14
N ARG A 568 111.86 57.33 -39.91
CA ARG A 568 112.78 57.30 -38.78
C ARG A 568 113.26 55.89 -38.44
N GLU A 569 112.35 54.93 -38.33
CA GLU A 569 112.70 53.56 -37.92
C GLU A 569 113.50 52.83 -39.00
N VAL A 570 113.21 53.09 -40.27
CA VAL A 570 114.00 52.58 -41.39
C VAL A 570 115.41 53.17 -41.36
N ALA A 571 115.53 54.50 -41.22
CA ALA A 571 116.83 55.16 -41.14
C ALA A 571 117.66 54.73 -39.92
N HIS A 572 117.03 54.58 -38.75
CA HIS A 572 117.75 54.26 -37.50
C HIS A 572 118.06 52.77 -37.35
N ARG A 573 117.15 51.86 -37.71
CA ARG A 573 117.36 50.41 -37.50
C ARG A 573 118.06 49.74 -38.66
N PHE A 574 117.98 50.34 -39.85
CA PHE A 574 118.51 49.78 -41.08
C PHE A 574 119.41 50.78 -41.80
N ASP A 575 120.30 51.44 -41.05
CA ASP A 575 121.38 52.27 -41.59
C ASP A 575 122.46 51.38 -42.22
N LEU A 576 122.11 50.80 -43.36
CA LEU A 576 122.96 49.87 -44.10
C LEU A 576 123.27 50.45 -45.47
N VAL A 577 124.52 50.30 -45.91
CA VAL A 577 124.97 50.72 -47.24
C VAL A 577 124.87 49.56 -48.22
N CYS A 578 124.16 49.75 -49.33
CA CYS A 578 124.04 48.76 -50.39
C CYS A 578 125.32 48.69 -51.23
N CYS A 579 126.09 47.60 -51.07
CA CYS A 579 127.40 47.39 -51.73
C CYS A 579 127.29 46.32 -52.81
N THR A 580 127.75 46.61 -54.04
CA THR A 580 127.63 45.69 -55.19
C THR A 580 128.66 44.57 -55.17
N THR A 581 129.79 44.79 -54.50
CA THR A 581 130.86 43.79 -54.35
C THR A 581 131.20 43.55 -52.88
N GLN A 582 131.75 42.37 -52.61
CA GLN A 582 132.14 41.99 -51.24
C GLN A 582 133.36 42.76 -50.73
N GLU A 583 134.16 43.34 -51.62
CA GLU A 583 135.26 44.23 -51.26
C GLU A 583 134.76 45.60 -50.78
N GLU A 584 133.75 46.18 -51.45
CA GLU A 584 133.07 47.41 -51.02
C GLU A 584 132.46 47.22 -49.62
N PHE A 585 131.74 46.12 -49.39
CA PHE A 585 131.12 45.82 -48.10
C PHE A 585 132.12 45.72 -46.94
N ARG A 586 133.37 45.29 -47.19
CA ARG A 586 134.41 45.17 -46.15
C ARG A 586 135.11 46.50 -45.83
N ARG A 587 135.03 47.49 -46.70
CA ARG A 587 135.64 48.82 -46.50
C ARG A 587 134.75 49.75 -45.68
N GLU A 588 133.44 49.53 -45.71
CA GLU A 588 132.46 50.26 -44.90
C GLU A 588 132.57 49.89 -43.41
N LYS A 589 132.51 50.89 -42.54
CA LYS A 589 132.47 50.69 -41.09
C LYS A 589 131.02 50.54 -40.62
N LYS A 590 130.83 49.70 -39.60
CA LYS A 590 129.57 49.37 -38.96
C LYS A 590 128.77 50.58 -38.49
#